data_AF-A0A848YHF2-F1
#
_entry.id   AF-A0A848YHF2-F1
#
_cell.length_a   1.000
_cell.length_b   1.000
_cell.length_c   1.000
_cell.angle_alpha   90.00
_cell.angle_beta   90.00
_cell.angle_gamma   90.00
#
_symmetry.space_group_name_H-M   'P 1'
#
loop_
_entity.id
_entity.type
_entity.pdbx_description
1 polymer ?
#
loop_
_entity_poly.entity_id
_entity_poly.type
_entity_poly.pdbx_seq_one_letter_code
_entity_poly.pdbx_strand_id
1 'polypeptide(L)'
;MKIGFLVCPGTMPGSPRRREDAYEHDLQVDAIRPEIEKLGGTLTEVDWRDRIEAFGGYDLVLVGTPWDYQDDEAAFLAKLVAIEATGIIVCNSAATVRWNARKTYLRDLEARGIATIPTLWIEKTSAADIDAAMRAFHCNTVVAKRQVGAGAEGQTIHHMGQI
;
A
#
# COMPACT_ATOMS: atom_id res chain seq x y z
N MET A 1 19.40 15.63 -6.36
CA MET A 1 18.75 14.91 -5.24
C MET A 1 18.72 13.43 -5.56
N LYS A 2 19.14 12.57 -4.64
CA LYS A 2 19.14 11.11 -4.79
C LYS A 2 17.91 10.52 -4.11
N ILE A 3 17.05 9.88 -4.88
CA ILE A 3 15.76 9.35 -4.41
C ILE A 3 15.78 7.82 -4.48
N GLY A 4 15.55 7.16 -3.35
CA GLY A 4 15.24 5.74 -3.31
C GLY A 4 13.75 5.51 -3.59
N PHE A 5 13.40 4.65 -4.52
CA PHE A 5 12.02 4.25 -4.81
C PHE A 5 11.78 2.85 -4.24
N LEU A 6 10.96 2.75 -3.19
CA LEU A 6 10.72 1.47 -2.54
C LEU A 6 9.96 0.53 -3.48
N VAL A 7 10.52 -0.67 -3.65
CA VAL A 7 9.91 -1.78 -4.38
C VAL A 7 9.97 -3.04 -3.54
N CYS A 8 9.36 -4.12 -4.04
CA CYS A 8 9.56 -5.47 -3.53
C CYS A 8 9.99 -6.42 -4.66
N PRO A 9 10.38 -7.67 -4.35
CA PRO A 9 10.76 -8.63 -5.38
C PRO A 9 9.68 -8.87 -6.44
N GLY A 10 8.39 -8.66 -6.10
CA GLY A 10 7.27 -8.79 -7.04
C GLY A 10 7.20 -7.68 -8.09
N THR A 11 7.74 -6.49 -7.83
CA THR A 11 7.67 -5.35 -8.74
C THR A 11 9.02 -4.94 -9.31
N MET A 12 10.11 -5.31 -8.64
CA MET A 12 11.49 -5.03 -9.06
C MET A 12 11.75 -5.45 -10.52
N PRO A 13 12.24 -4.54 -11.38
CA PRO A 13 12.62 -4.87 -12.75
C PRO A 13 13.62 -6.03 -12.81
N GLY A 14 13.41 -6.98 -13.73
CA GLY A 14 14.29 -8.15 -13.91
C GLY A 14 14.20 -9.24 -12.83
N SER A 15 13.34 -9.08 -11.82
CA SER A 15 13.14 -10.12 -10.81
C SER A 15 12.53 -11.41 -11.41
N PRO A 16 12.98 -12.61 -11.01
CA PRO A 16 12.36 -13.87 -11.43
C PRO A 16 11.00 -14.13 -10.76
N ARG A 17 10.64 -13.32 -9.75
CA ARG A 17 9.37 -13.42 -9.00
C ARG A 17 8.41 -12.28 -9.36
N ARG A 18 8.61 -11.67 -10.53
CA ARG A 18 7.86 -10.50 -10.96
C ARG A 18 6.39 -10.84 -11.21
N ARG A 19 5.49 -10.02 -10.69
CA ARG A 19 4.04 -10.16 -10.85
C ARG A 19 3.62 -9.76 -12.27
N GLU A 20 2.50 -10.29 -12.72
CA GLU A 20 1.92 -9.94 -14.03
C GLU A 20 1.51 -8.46 -14.12
N ASP A 21 1.09 -7.87 -12.99
CA ASP A 21 0.69 -6.47 -12.88
C ASP A 21 1.87 -5.52 -12.59
N ALA A 22 3.11 -6.01 -12.56
CA ALA A 22 4.29 -5.17 -12.32
C ALA A 22 4.59 -4.18 -13.46
N TYR A 23 3.91 -4.26 -14.61
CA TYR A 23 4.02 -3.25 -15.65
C TYR A 23 3.54 -1.86 -15.18
N GLU A 24 2.66 -1.78 -14.17
CA GLU A 24 2.25 -0.50 -13.59
C GLU A 24 3.41 0.20 -12.86
N HIS A 25 4.31 -0.57 -12.23
CA HIS A 25 5.56 -0.05 -11.69
C HIS A 25 6.40 0.58 -12.79
N ASP A 26 6.57 -0.12 -13.92
CA ASP A 26 7.35 0.37 -15.05
C ASP A 26 6.78 1.69 -15.58
N LEU A 27 5.46 1.74 -15.80
CA LEU A 27 4.76 2.95 -16.24
C LEU A 27 4.96 4.12 -15.27
N GLN A 28 4.94 3.86 -13.96
CA GLN A 28 5.17 4.89 -12.95
C GLN A 28 6.62 5.39 -12.96
N VAL A 29 7.58 4.48 -13.01
CA VAL A 29 9.02 4.83 -13.03
C VAL A 29 9.37 5.55 -14.33
N ASP A 30 8.89 5.08 -15.48
CA ASP A 30 9.12 5.68 -16.80
C ASP A 30 8.55 7.10 -16.89
N ALA A 31 7.45 7.38 -16.18
CA ALA A 31 6.87 8.71 -16.10
C ALA A 31 7.66 9.67 -15.18
N ILE A 32 8.26 9.17 -14.09
CA ILE A 32 8.88 10.01 -13.04
C ILE A 32 10.38 10.19 -13.26
N ARG A 33 11.10 9.10 -13.54
CA ARG A 33 12.56 9.06 -13.61
C ARG A 33 13.13 10.10 -14.59
N PRO A 34 12.65 10.23 -15.84
CA PRO A 34 13.22 11.19 -16.77
C PRO A 34 13.09 12.63 -16.30
N GLU A 35 12.00 12.97 -15.62
CA GLU A 35 11.78 14.33 -15.10
C GLU A 35 12.67 14.62 -13.89
N ILE A 36 12.89 13.63 -13.01
CA ILE A 36 13.87 13.75 -11.92
C ILE A 36 15.29 13.92 -12.47
N GLU A 37 15.65 13.18 -13.51
CA GLU A 37 16.97 13.24 -14.14
C GLU A 37 17.21 14.58 -14.85
N LYS A 38 16.21 15.14 -15.54
CA LYS A 38 16.28 16.50 -16.13
C LYS A 38 16.56 17.58 -15.09
N LEU A 39 16.12 17.39 -13.84
CA LEU A 39 16.38 18.28 -12.72
C LEU A 39 17.72 17.99 -12.01
N GLY A 40 18.55 17.09 -12.55
CA GLY A 40 19.85 16.71 -11.98
C GLY A 40 19.73 15.77 -10.76
N GLY A 41 18.60 15.10 -10.60
CA GLY A 41 18.38 14.08 -9.58
C GLY A 41 18.57 12.65 -10.10
N THR A 42 18.41 11.68 -9.20
CA THR A 42 18.35 10.25 -9.54
C THR A 42 17.16 9.60 -8.85
N LEU A 43 16.54 8.64 -9.52
CA LEU A 43 15.55 7.74 -8.94
C LEU A 43 16.13 6.32 -8.99
N THR A 44 16.16 5.59 -7.89
CA THR A 44 16.74 4.25 -7.84
C THR A 44 15.81 3.32 -7.09
N GLU A 45 15.37 2.24 -7.71
CA GLU A 45 14.60 1.18 -7.08
C GLU A 45 15.44 0.50 -6.00
N VAL A 46 14.87 0.36 -4.80
CA VAL A 46 15.50 -0.32 -3.66
C VAL A 46 14.48 -1.24 -3.03
N ASP A 47 14.86 -2.49 -2.75
CA ASP A 47 13.98 -3.41 -2.06
C ASP A 47 13.75 -2.89 -0.64
N TRP A 48 12.50 -2.72 -0.23
CA TRP A 48 12.19 -2.25 1.11
C TRP A 48 12.75 -3.19 2.20
N ARG A 49 12.98 -4.47 1.87
CA ARG A 49 13.59 -5.45 2.78
C ARG A 49 15.11 -5.39 2.84
N ASP A 50 15.76 -4.60 1.98
CA ASP A 50 17.21 -4.43 2.04
C ASP A 50 17.66 -3.91 3.41
N ARG A 51 18.90 -4.21 3.76
CA ARG A 51 19.48 -3.76 5.03
C ARG A 51 19.49 -2.23 5.09
N ILE A 52 19.48 -1.65 6.30
CA ILE A 52 19.40 -0.19 6.46
C ILE A 52 20.56 0.55 5.77
N GLU A 53 21.72 -0.09 5.66
CA GLU A 53 22.90 0.49 5.01
C GLU A 53 22.70 0.68 3.48
N ALA A 54 21.82 -0.09 2.84
CA ALA A 54 21.48 0.06 1.42
C ALA A 54 20.75 1.38 1.11
N PHE A 55 20.16 2.02 2.13
CA PHE A 55 19.51 3.31 2.01
C PHE A 55 20.50 4.48 2.18
N GLY A 56 21.77 4.19 2.49
CA GLY A 56 22.80 5.21 2.68
C GLY A 56 22.99 6.09 1.44
N GLY A 57 22.96 7.40 1.65
CA GLY A 57 23.24 8.39 0.61
C GLY A 57 22.04 8.80 -0.25
N TYR A 58 20.84 8.29 0.03
CA TYR A 58 19.61 8.92 -0.46
C TYR A 58 19.28 10.16 0.37
N ASP A 59 18.82 11.21 -0.30
CA ASP A 59 18.25 12.40 0.35
C ASP A 59 16.79 12.11 0.79
N LEU A 60 16.11 11.24 0.04
CA LEU A 60 14.69 10.95 0.17
C LEU A 60 14.37 9.53 -0.27
N VAL A 61 13.38 8.91 0.37
CA VAL A 61 12.79 7.64 -0.04
C VAL A 61 11.31 7.83 -0.35
N LEU A 62 10.88 7.42 -1.55
CA LEU A 62 9.50 7.39 -2.00
C LEU A 62 8.91 5.99 -1.77
N VAL A 63 7.79 5.91 -1.06
CA VAL A 63 6.98 4.68 -0.98
C VAL A 63 6.33 4.44 -2.34
N GLY A 64 6.97 3.61 -3.16
CA GLY A 64 6.58 3.31 -4.53
C GLY A 64 5.65 2.12 -4.61
N THR A 65 6.19 0.99 -5.07
CA THR A 65 5.43 -0.25 -5.29
C THR A 65 5.87 -1.42 -4.39
N PRO A 66 6.03 -1.27 -3.05
CA PRO A 66 6.31 -2.39 -2.15
C PRO A 66 5.04 -3.21 -1.91
N TRP A 67 4.44 -3.77 -2.95
CA TRP A 67 3.07 -4.30 -2.93
C TRP A 67 2.87 -5.58 -2.11
N ASP A 68 3.93 -6.11 -1.52
CA ASP A 68 3.89 -7.22 -0.58
C ASP A 68 4.03 -6.78 0.89
N TYR A 69 4.00 -5.47 1.17
CA TYR A 69 4.05 -4.96 2.55
C TYR A 69 2.88 -5.49 3.39
N GLN A 70 1.74 -5.78 2.76
CA GLN A 70 0.54 -6.28 3.41
C GLN A 70 0.75 -7.64 4.09
N ASP A 71 1.73 -8.42 3.61
CA ASP A 71 2.06 -9.74 4.16
C ASP A 71 2.97 -9.62 5.39
N ASP A 72 3.63 -8.48 5.57
CA ASP A 72 4.52 -8.18 6.68
C ASP A 72 4.44 -6.69 7.08
N GLU A 73 3.23 -6.24 7.43
CA GLU A 73 2.92 -4.84 7.72
C GLU A 73 3.83 -4.29 8.83
N ALA A 74 4.03 -5.07 9.89
CA ALA A 74 4.82 -4.67 11.03
C ALA A 74 6.29 -4.43 10.64
N ALA A 75 6.90 -5.33 9.85
CA ALA A 75 8.28 -5.13 9.40
C ALA A 75 8.39 -3.95 8.43
N PHE A 76 7.42 -3.76 7.54
CA PHE A 76 7.41 -2.62 6.63
C PHE A 76 7.33 -1.28 7.40
N LEU A 77 6.42 -1.17 8.37
CA LEU A 77 6.32 0.04 9.19
C LEU A 77 7.59 0.26 10.05
N ALA A 78 8.17 -0.80 10.60
CA ALA A 78 9.44 -0.71 11.33
C ALA A 78 10.59 -0.26 10.42
N LYS A 79 10.62 -0.72 9.15
CA LYS A 79 11.58 -0.27 8.15
C LYS A 79 11.46 1.22 7.88
N LEU A 80 10.26 1.73 7.65
CA LEU A 80 10.05 3.17 7.39
C LEU A 80 10.52 4.02 8.58
N VAL A 81 10.21 3.61 9.81
CA VAL A 81 10.72 4.28 11.02
C VAL A 81 12.24 4.24 11.09
N ALA A 82 12.86 3.09 10.74
CA ALA A 82 14.31 2.97 10.73
C ALA A 82 14.97 3.87 9.67
N ILE A 83 14.34 4.03 8.49
CA ILE A 83 14.81 4.95 7.45
C ILE A 83 14.68 6.40 7.91
N GLU A 84 13.55 6.81 8.50
CA GLU A 84 13.40 8.17 9.06
C GLU A 84 14.44 8.46 10.15
N ALA A 85 14.78 7.47 10.97
CA ALA A 85 15.77 7.61 12.03
C ALA A 85 17.20 7.85 11.54
N THR A 86 17.52 7.58 10.27
CA THR A 86 18.83 7.92 9.68
C THR A 86 18.90 9.37 9.19
N GLY A 87 17.79 10.11 9.27
CA GLY A 87 17.67 11.48 8.76
C GLY A 87 17.21 11.57 7.30
N ILE A 88 16.96 10.43 6.64
CA ILE A 88 16.40 10.39 5.28
C ILE A 88 14.93 10.78 5.32
N ILE A 89 14.50 11.62 4.38
CA ILE A 89 13.08 12.00 4.25
C ILE A 89 12.30 10.81 3.70
N VAL A 90 11.26 10.35 4.40
CA VAL A 90 10.31 9.37 3.85
C VAL A 90 9.09 10.13 3.30
N CYS A 91 8.90 10.06 1.97
CA CYS A 91 7.76 10.65 1.29
C CYS A 91 6.47 9.89 1.65
N ASN A 92 5.58 10.59 2.35
CA ASN A 92 4.60 10.04 3.30
C ASN A 92 5.31 9.43 4.50
N SER A 93 5.37 10.18 5.60
CA SER A 93 6.08 9.76 6.82
C SER A 93 5.60 8.39 7.32
N ALA A 94 6.43 7.71 8.11
CA ALA A 94 6.08 6.42 8.69
C ALA A 94 4.77 6.51 9.52
N ALA A 95 4.50 7.68 10.13
CA ALA A 95 3.24 7.96 10.81
C ALA A 95 2.04 8.01 9.84
N THR A 96 2.17 8.70 8.71
CA THR A 96 1.13 8.75 7.67
C THR A 96 0.87 7.36 7.07
N VAL A 97 1.94 6.62 6.77
CA VAL A 97 1.82 5.26 6.23
C VAL A 97 1.19 4.32 7.25
N ARG A 98 1.60 4.37 8.52
CA ARG A 98 0.95 3.60 9.60
C ARG A 98 -0.54 3.90 9.71
N TRP A 99 -0.92 5.16 9.57
CA TRP A 99 -2.31 5.58 9.63
C TRP A 99 -3.12 5.00 8.46
N ASN A 100 -2.60 5.08 7.22
CA ASN A 100 -3.37 4.72 6.02
C ASN A 100 -3.16 3.29 5.48
N ALA A 101 -2.15 2.54 5.96
CA ALA A 101 -1.89 1.15 5.56
C ALA A 101 -3.05 0.21 5.91
N ARG A 102 -3.72 0.48 7.04
CA ARG A 102 -4.95 -0.18 7.45
C ARG A 102 -6.16 0.69 7.12
N LYS A 103 -7.12 0.15 6.37
CA LYS A 103 -8.33 0.86 5.90
C LYS A 103 -9.19 1.48 7.01
N THR A 104 -8.94 1.16 8.28
CA THR A 104 -9.59 1.81 9.44
C THR A 104 -9.42 3.33 9.45
N TYR A 105 -8.46 3.90 8.72
CA TYR A 105 -8.41 5.35 8.48
C TYR A 105 -9.73 5.92 7.93
N LEU A 106 -10.55 5.12 7.25
CA LEU A 106 -11.88 5.54 6.77
C LEU A 106 -12.81 5.89 7.93
N ARG A 107 -12.68 5.25 9.10
CA ARG A 107 -13.43 5.65 10.32
C ARG A 107 -13.02 7.03 10.79
N ASP A 108 -11.71 7.30 10.79
CA ASP A 108 -11.18 8.59 11.22
C ASP A 108 -11.61 9.71 10.26
N LEU A 109 -11.70 9.40 8.96
CA LEU A 109 -12.22 10.32 7.95
C LEU A 109 -13.73 10.57 8.13
N GLU A 110 -14.52 9.51 8.34
CA GLU A 110 -15.96 9.60 8.61
C GLU A 110 -16.25 10.42 9.87
N ALA A 111 -15.51 10.18 10.96
CA ALA A 111 -15.63 10.94 12.22
C ALA A 111 -15.31 12.43 12.06
N ARG A 112 -14.60 12.81 10.98
CA ARG A 112 -14.30 14.19 10.60
C ARG A 112 -15.28 14.77 9.58
N GLY A 113 -16.35 14.05 9.25
CA GLY A 113 -17.39 14.49 8.32
C GLY A 113 -17.05 14.29 6.84
N ILE A 114 -16.00 13.52 6.52
CA ILE A 114 -15.69 13.16 5.14
C ILE A 114 -16.56 11.98 4.72
N ALA A 115 -17.25 12.11 3.58
CA ALA A 115 -18.08 11.04 3.04
C ALA A 115 -17.23 9.80 2.68
N THR A 116 -17.58 8.65 3.26
CA THR A 116 -16.97 7.36 2.96
C THR A 116 -18.03 6.33 2.56
N ILE A 117 -17.61 5.25 1.89
CA ILE A 117 -18.52 4.13 1.60
C ILE A 117 -18.97 3.52 2.94
N PRO A 118 -20.29 3.29 3.16
CA PRO A 118 -20.79 2.59 4.34
C PRO A 118 -20.02 1.28 4.56
N THR A 119 -19.40 1.14 5.73
CA THR A 119 -18.46 0.03 6.00
C THR A 119 -18.76 -0.60 7.35
N LEU A 120 -18.99 -1.91 7.35
CA LEU A 120 -18.98 -2.72 8.57
C LEU A 120 -17.55 -3.25 8.78
N TRP A 121 -17.11 -3.20 10.02
CA TRP A 121 -15.73 -3.50 10.38
C TRP A 121 -15.68 -4.79 11.17
N ILE A 122 -15.25 -5.84 10.49
CA ILE A 122 -15.30 -7.20 10.99
C ILE A 122 -13.88 -7.76 10.90
N GLU A 123 -13.38 -8.36 11.98
CA GLU A 123 -12.02 -8.90 12.03
C GLU A 123 -11.91 -10.23 11.28
N LYS A 124 -12.96 -11.06 11.34
CA LYS A 124 -13.07 -12.32 10.59
C LYS A 124 -14.46 -12.46 10.01
N THR A 125 -14.59 -12.31 8.70
CA THR A 125 -15.86 -12.35 8.00
C THR A 125 -16.39 -13.78 7.87
N SER A 126 -17.66 -13.97 8.18
CA SER A 126 -18.44 -15.19 7.90
C SER A 126 -19.57 -14.91 6.89
N ALA A 127 -20.23 -15.96 6.37
CA ALA A 127 -21.40 -15.79 5.51
C ALA A 127 -22.54 -15.02 6.22
N ALA A 128 -22.74 -15.25 7.52
CA ALA A 128 -23.74 -14.53 8.31
C ALA A 128 -23.45 -13.01 8.39
N ASP A 129 -22.16 -12.63 8.40
CA ASP A 129 -21.73 -11.24 8.37
C ASP A 129 -22.02 -10.57 7.02
N ILE A 130 -21.86 -11.30 5.92
CA ILE A 130 -22.20 -10.82 4.57
C ILE A 130 -23.70 -10.54 4.48
N ASP A 131 -24.54 -11.47 4.94
CA ASP A 131 -25.99 -11.30 4.98
C ASP A 131 -26.40 -10.12 5.88
N ALA A 132 -25.74 -9.97 7.03
CA ALA A 132 -25.98 -8.85 7.93
C ALA A 132 -25.59 -7.52 7.28
N ALA A 133 -24.48 -7.47 6.53
CA ALA A 133 -24.04 -6.30 5.80
C ALA A 133 -25.05 -5.89 4.71
N MET A 134 -25.53 -6.84 3.90
CA MET A 134 -26.56 -6.59 2.89
C MET A 134 -27.83 -5.97 3.49
N ARG A 135 -28.30 -6.52 4.62
CA ARG A 135 -29.45 -5.97 5.36
C ARG A 135 -29.18 -4.57 5.90
N ALA A 136 -28.02 -4.35 6.53
CA ALA A 136 -27.66 -3.08 7.14
C ALA A 136 -27.50 -1.96 6.09
N PHE A 137 -27.00 -2.29 4.90
CA PHE A 137 -26.80 -1.34 3.81
C PHE A 137 -28.00 -1.24 2.86
N HIS A 138 -29.04 -2.05 3.07
CA HIS A 138 -30.20 -2.14 2.18
C HIS A 138 -29.79 -2.37 0.71
N CYS A 139 -28.85 -3.29 0.49
CA CYS A 139 -28.32 -3.61 -0.84
C CYS A 139 -28.24 -5.11 -1.09
N ASN A 140 -28.18 -5.49 -2.37
CA ASN A 140 -28.08 -6.89 -2.81
C ASN A 140 -26.65 -7.31 -3.14
N THR A 141 -25.68 -6.40 -3.01
CA THR A 141 -24.28 -6.64 -3.37
C THR A 141 -23.38 -5.99 -2.33
N VAL A 142 -22.43 -6.75 -1.79
CA VAL A 142 -21.41 -6.23 -0.87
C VAL A 142 -20.03 -6.71 -1.28
N VAL A 143 -19.01 -5.92 -0.93
CA VAL A 143 -17.60 -6.25 -1.14
C VAL A 143 -16.96 -6.53 0.21
N ALA A 144 -16.41 -7.73 0.38
CA ALA A 144 -15.56 -8.07 1.52
C ALA A 144 -14.09 -7.95 1.11
N LYS A 145 -13.29 -7.27 1.93
CA LYS A 145 -11.86 -7.05 1.67
C LYS A 145 -11.07 -6.97 2.96
N ARG A 146 -9.78 -7.29 2.89
CA ARG A 146 -8.86 -7.17 4.02
C ARG A 146 -8.70 -5.71 4.45
N GLN A 147 -8.61 -5.49 5.76
CA GLN A 147 -8.36 -4.16 6.32
C GLN A 147 -6.97 -3.65 5.92
N VAL A 148 -5.96 -4.51 5.97
CA VAL A 148 -4.62 -4.28 5.38
C VAL A 148 -4.56 -5.06 4.07
N GLY A 149 -4.34 -4.37 2.96
CA GLY A 149 -4.29 -5.02 1.66
C GLY A 149 -4.17 -4.05 0.49
N ALA A 150 -3.63 -4.54 -0.62
CA ALA A 150 -3.27 -3.88 -1.87
C ALA A 150 -3.66 -4.77 -3.07
N GLY A 151 -3.73 -4.19 -4.28
CA GLY A 151 -3.94 -4.95 -5.52
C GLY A 151 -5.21 -5.80 -5.59
N ALA A 152 -6.26 -5.43 -4.85
CA ALA A 152 -7.50 -6.21 -4.69
C ALA A 152 -7.32 -7.65 -4.13
N GLU A 153 -6.15 -7.97 -3.58
CA GLU A 153 -5.88 -9.30 -3.05
C GLU A 153 -6.76 -9.63 -1.85
N GLY A 154 -7.42 -10.79 -1.88
CA GLY A 154 -8.39 -11.20 -0.87
C GLY A 154 -9.68 -10.37 -0.86
N GLN A 155 -9.98 -9.65 -1.95
CA GLN A 155 -11.28 -9.02 -2.17
C GLN A 155 -12.27 -10.02 -2.79
N THR A 156 -13.49 -10.05 -2.28
CA THR A 156 -14.59 -10.86 -2.83
C THR A 156 -15.85 -10.02 -2.96
N ILE A 157 -16.63 -10.29 -3.99
CA ILE A 157 -17.95 -9.69 -4.21
C ILE A 157 -19.02 -10.75 -3.94
N HIS A 158 -20.06 -10.35 -3.22
CA HIS A 158 -21.16 -11.23 -2.82
C HIS A 158 -22.47 -10.65 -3.31
N HIS A 159 -23.34 -11.50 -3.83
CA HIS A 159 -24.67 -11.14 -4.32
C HIS A 159 -25.75 -11.90 -3.56
N MET A 160 -26.86 -11.23 -3.24
CA MET A 160 -28.01 -11.87 -2.60
C MET A 160 -28.52 -13.04 -3.44
N GLY A 161 -28.64 -14.22 -2.84
CA GLY A 161 -29.20 -15.41 -3.49
C GLY A 161 -28.21 -16.23 -4.33
N GLN A 162 -26.92 -15.89 -4.35
CA GLN A 162 -25.87 -16.76 -4.89
C GLN A 162 -25.03 -17.30 -3.72
N ILE A 163 -25.07 -18.62 -3.51
CA ILE A 163 -24.23 -19.36 -2.55
C ILE A 163 -22.92 -19.72 -3.24
#